data_AF-G0QV76-F1
#
_entry.id   AF-G0QV76-F1
#
_cell.length_a   1.000
_cell.length_b   1.000
_cell.length_c   1.000
_cell.angle_alpha   90.00
_cell.angle_beta   90.00
_cell.angle_gamma   90.00
#
_symmetry.space_group_name_H-M   'P 1'
#
loop_
_entity.id
_entity.type
_entity.pdbx_description
1 polymer ?
#
loop_
_entity_poly.entity_id
_entity_poly.type
_entity_poly.pdbx_seq_one_letter_code
_entity_poly.pdbx_strand_id
1 'polypeptide(L)'
;MGSLLGIVHSSYIEITNCYSVPEKQQKEDQKQYLDTNYHNIMFNHNSSVYPQESLLGGFVTESERLESDLINLSNFYSQKEVGFVTQPGLVSPLILSIDPKLKNNNFNLKVLSYDKQLDLCQFCGILPFKNISVNVEFSEEKLNEENVQQLLKELDQNLIVIQKKVQDIVNRNAESDENLGKQIKRLLNFIPNLGQQEYQKSLEKTNQDVLLVQVLSNLAKTQTLITEKLNQVSINV
;
A
#
# COMPACT_ATOMS: atom_id res chain seq x y z
N MET A 1 -4.43 -9.40 -16.15
CA MET A 1 -4.62 -7.99 -15.73
C MET A 1 -6.11 -7.66 -15.65
N GLY A 2 -6.52 -6.44 -15.31
CA GLY A 2 -7.94 -6.07 -15.34
C GLY A 2 -8.22 -4.57 -15.42
N SER A 3 -9.52 -4.24 -15.39
CA SER A 3 -10.08 -2.89 -15.50
C SER A 3 -10.57 -2.39 -14.15
N LEU A 4 -10.44 -1.09 -13.91
CA LEU A 4 -10.89 -0.39 -12.70
C LEU A 4 -12.04 0.55 -13.04
N LEU A 5 -13.09 0.45 -12.24
CA LEU A 5 -14.30 1.27 -12.32
C LEU A 5 -14.47 2.07 -11.04
N GLY A 6 -15.02 3.27 -11.18
CA GLY A 6 -15.29 4.11 -10.04
C GLY A 6 -15.74 5.52 -10.40
N ILE A 7 -15.71 6.38 -9.40
CA ILE A 7 -16.22 7.74 -9.45
C ILE A 7 -15.07 8.71 -9.21
N VAL A 8 -14.92 9.68 -10.11
CA VAL A 8 -13.96 10.77 -9.95
C VAL A 8 -14.67 11.93 -9.26
N HIS A 9 -14.27 12.22 -8.02
CA HIS A 9 -14.69 13.42 -7.31
C HIS A 9 -13.66 14.54 -7.53
N SER A 10 -13.99 15.76 -7.15
CA SER A 10 -13.10 16.91 -7.34
C SER A 10 -11.77 16.82 -6.58
N SER A 11 -11.72 16.06 -5.47
CA SER A 11 -10.54 15.97 -4.59
C SER A 11 -9.99 14.57 -4.39
N TYR A 12 -10.74 13.51 -4.72
CA TYR A 12 -10.31 12.13 -4.58
C TYR A 12 -10.96 11.24 -5.66
N ILE A 13 -10.37 10.09 -5.90
CA ILE A 13 -10.90 9.07 -6.81
C ILE A 13 -11.36 7.90 -5.97
N GLU A 14 -12.62 7.52 -6.13
CA GLU A 14 -13.20 6.39 -5.44
C GLU A 14 -13.27 5.20 -6.40
N ILE A 15 -12.51 4.15 -6.10
CA ILE A 15 -12.55 2.90 -6.87
C ILE A 15 -13.57 1.99 -6.19
N THR A 16 -14.71 1.78 -6.84
CA THR A 16 -15.82 1.00 -6.29
C THR A 16 -15.84 -0.43 -6.82
N ASN A 17 -15.34 -0.65 -8.04
CA ASN A 17 -15.46 -1.94 -8.71
C ASN A 17 -14.26 -2.24 -9.63
N CYS A 18 -14.04 -3.52 -9.92
CA CYS A 18 -13.01 -3.96 -10.85
C CYS A 18 -13.39 -5.31 -11.48
N TYR A 19 -12.84 -5.60 -12.67
CA TYR A 19 -12.99 -6.91 -13.29
C TYR A 19 -11.72 -7.32 -14.02
N SER A 20 -11.47 -8.63 -14.06
CA SER A 20 -10.32 -9.19 -14.78
C SER A 20 -10.61 -9.23 -16.27
N VAL A 21 -9.62 -8.85 -17.09
CA VAL A 21 -9.71 -8.92 -18.55
C VAL A 21 -8.75 -10.02 -19.02
N PRO A 22 -9.25 -11.05 -19.73
CA PRO A 22 -8.40 -12.14 -20.19
C PRO A 22 -7.44 -11.63 -21.27
N GLU A 23 -6.22 -12.14 -21.20
CA GLU A 23 -5.17 -11.87 -22.19
C GLU A 23 -5.27 -12.89 -23.32
N LYS A 24 -5.28 -12.39 -24.57
CA LYS A 24 -5.19 -13.20 -25.78
C LYS A 24 -3.73 -13.26 -26.22
N GLN A 25 -3.27 -14.47 -26.50
CA GLN A 25 -1.94 -14.70 -27.07
C GLN A 25 -2.07 -14.87 -28.58
N GLN A 26 -1.44 -13.99 -29.36
CA GLN A 26 -1.36 -14.17 -30.81
C GLN A 26 -0.11 -14.99 -31.14
N LYS A 27 -0.31 -16.12 -31.83
CA LYS A 27 0.72 -17.16 -32.04
C LYS A 27 1.92 -16.72 -32.91
N GLU A 28 1.81 -15.63 -33.66
CA GLU A 28 2.83 -15.21 -34.63
C GLU A 28 3.83 -14.18 -34.08
N ASP A 29 3.44 -13.34 -33.11
CA ASP A 29 4.25 -12.19 -32.66
C ASP A 29 4.69 -12.23 -31.19
N GLN A 30 4.34 -13.27 -30.43
CA GLN A 30 4.55 -13.37 -28.97
C GLN A 30 4.02 -12.17 -28.15
N LYS A 31 3.20 -11.30 -28.75
CA LYS A 31 2.58 -10.17 -28.08
C LYS A 31 1.26 -10.61 -27.44
N GLN A 32 1.11 -10.28 -26.17
CA GLN A 32 -0.11 -10.51 -25.39
C GLN A 32 -0.94 -9.23 -25.45
N TYR A 33 -2.19 -9.35 -25.86
CA TYR A 33 -3.13 -8.23 -25.91
C TYR A 33 -4.35 -8.53 -25.05
N LEU A 34 -4.92 -7.48 -24.46
CA LEU A 34 -6.16 -7.59 -23.70
C LEU A 34 -7.34 -7.75 -24.66
N ASP A 35 -8.31 -8.59 -24.28
CA ASP A 35 -9.49 -8.82 -25.10
C ASP A 35 -10.46 -7.62 -25.05
N THR A 36 -10.39 -6.75 -26.06
CA THR A 36 -11.28 -5.59 -26.21
C THR A 36 -12.75 -5.97 -26.24
N ASN A 37 -13.10 -7.10 -26.85
CA ASN A 37 -14.50 -7.54 -26.95
C ASN A 37 -15.05 -7.91 -25.57
N TYR A 38 -14.25 -8.65 -24.79
CA TYR A 38 -14.62 -9.01 -23.42
C TYR A 38 -14.74 -7.77 -22.53
N HIS A 39 -13.77 -6.85 -22.62
CA HIS A 39 -13.79 -5.59 -21.89
C HIS A 39 -15.07 -4.80 -22.18
N ASN A 40 -15.44 -4.63 -23.46
CA ASN A 40 -16.62 -3.86 -23.84
C ASN A 40 -17.92 -4.49 -23.34
N ILE A 41 -18.03 -5.82 -23.39
CA ILE A 41 -19.20 -6.53 -22.86
C ILE A 41 -19.32 -6.29 -21.34
N MET A 42 -18.22 -6.47 -20.60
CA MET A 42 -18.23 -6.28 -19.15
C MET A 42 -18.44 -4.83 -18.74
N PHE A 43 -17.81 -3.89 -19.44
CA PHE A 43 -17.99 -2.47 -19.23
C PHE A 43 -19.45 -2.04 -19.43
N ASN A 44 -20.08 -2.47 -20.52
CA ASN A 44 -21.49 -2.16 -20.81
C ASN A 44 -22.44 -2.78 -19.78
N HIS A 45 -22.16 -4.00 -19.32
CA HIS A 45 -22.96 -4.65 -18.29
C HIS A 45 -22.90 -3.90 -16.96
N ASN A 46 -21.69 -3.57 -16.50
CA ASN A 46 -21.50 -2.80 -15.25
C ASN A 46 -22.08 -1.39 -15.37
N SER A 47 -21.91 -0.72 -16.51
CA SER A 47 -22.49 0.61 -16.76
C SER A 47 -24.03 0.59 -16.79
N SER A 48 -24.63 -0.55 -17.18
CA SER A 48 -26.10 -0.71 -17.15
C SER A 48 -26.63 -0.89 -15.73
N VAL A 49 -25.86 -1.55 -14.85
CA VAL A 49 -26.23 -1.77 -13.44
C VAL A 49 -26.00 -0.50 -12.63
N TYR A 50 -24.88 0.19 -12.86
CA TYR A 50 -24.52 1.38 -12.11
C TYR A 50 -23.92 2.46 -13.03
N PRO A 51 -24.78 3.32 -13.62
CA PRO A 51 -24.36 4.33 -14.60
C PRO A 51 -23.49 5.47 -14.07
N GLN A 52 -23.33 5.58 -12.74
CA GLN A 52 -22.48 6.60 -12.12
C GLN A 52 -20.99 6.23 -12.17
N GLU A 53 -20.68 4.95 -12.34
CA GLU A 53 -19.31 4.47 -12.50
C GLU A 53 -18.77 4.79 -13.90
N SER A 54 -17.52 5.22 -13.93
CA SER A 54 -16.76 5.44 -15.15
C SER A 54 -15.48 4.61 -15.14
N LEU A 55 -14.92 4.37 -16.33
CA LEU A 55 -13.66 3.65 -16.46
C LEU A 55 -12.51 4.53 -15.99
N LEU A 56 -11.85 4.12 -14.90
CA LEU A 56 -10.74 4.85 -14.30
C LEU A 56 -9.37 4.41 -14.86
N GLY A 57 -9.28 3.16 -15.31
CA GLY A 57 -8.05 2.59 -15.87
C GLY A 57 -7.96 1.08 -15.65
N GLY A 58 -6.80 0.58 -15.22
CA GLY A 58 -6.57 -0.85 -15.04
C GLY A 58 -5.63 -1.22 -13.91
N PHE A 59 -5.57 -2.51 -13.60
CA PHE A 59 -4.67 -3.06 -12.59
C PHE A 59 -3.84 -4.20 -13.15
N VAL A 60 -2.61 -4.30 -12.64
CA VAL A 60 -1.65 -5.38 -12.91
C VAL A 60 -1.17 -5.97 -11.60
N THR A 61 -1.14 -7.29 -11.55
CA THR A 61 -0.46 -8.03 -10.49
C THR A 61 1.03 -8.07 -10.81
N GLU A 62 1.90 -7.67 -9.87
CA GLU A 62 3.34 -7.63 -10.10
C GLU A 62 3.87 -8.98 -10.60
N SER A 63 4.55 -8.96 -11.75
CA SER A 63 5.09 -10.12 -12.46
C SER A 63 6.55 -9.85 -12.88
N GLU A 64 7.28 -10.85 -13.35
CA GLU A 64 8.64 -10.68 -13.88
C GLU A 64 8.68 -9.75 -15.12
N ARG A 65 7.52 -9.43 -15.72
CA ARG A 65 7.38 -8.61 -16.94
C ARG A 65 6.63 -7.30 -16.72
N LEU A 66 6.67 -6.77 -15.49
CA LEU A 66 5.92 -5.59 -15.07
C LEU A 66 6.01 -4.42 -16.07
N GLU A 67 7.21 -4.10 -16.58
CA GLU A 67 7.39 -2.96 -17.49
C GLU A 67 6.62 -3.11 -18.80
N SER A 68 6.67 -4.30 -19.40
CA SER A 68 5.93 -4.60 -20.63
C SER A 68 4.43 -4.59 -20.38
N ASP A 69 4.01 -5.14 -19.24
CA ASP A 69 2.62 -5.21 -18.81
C ASP A 69 2.02 -3.81 -18.60
N LEU A 70 2.77 -2.90 -17.97
CA LEU A 70 2.38 -1.51 -17.75
C LEU A 70 2.21 -0.76 -19.08
N ILE A 71 3.15 -0.92 -20.02
CA ILE A 71 3.08 -0.29 -21.35
C ILE A 71 1.88 -0.82 -22.14
N ASN A 72 1.64 -2.13 -22.09
CA ASN A 72 0.50 -2.75 -22.78
C ASN A 72 -0.83 -2.25 -22.22
N LEU A 73 -0.95 -2.14 -20.90
CA LEU A 73 -2.12 -1.58 -20.23
C LEU A 73 -2.33 -0.11 -20.55
N SER A 74 -1.27 0.71 -20.49
CA SER A 74 -1.37 2.14 -20.79
C SER A 74 -1.81 2.37 -22.24
N ASN A 75 -1.28 1.59 -23.18
CA ASN A 75 -1.67 1.65 -24.58
C ASN A 75 -3.12 1.21 -24.78
N PHE A 76 -3.55 0.13 -24.12
CA PHE A 76 -4.91 -0.37 -24.21
C PHE A 76 -5.93 0.66 -23.73
N TYR A 77 -5.78 1.19 -22.51
CA TYR A 77 -6.74 2.17 -21.98
C TYR A 77 -6.65 3.56 -22.61
N SER A 78 -5.59 3.83 -23.37
CA SER A 78 -5.50 5.04 -24.20
C SER A 78 -6.28 4.91 -25.52
N GLN A 79 -6.70 3.70 -25.92
CA GLN A 79 -7.51 3.51 -27.12
C GLN A 79 -8.93 4.02 -26.90
N LYS A 80 -9.46 4.77 -27.88
CA LYS A 80 -10.82 5.31 -27.83
C LYS A 80 -11.90 4.22 -27.76
N GLU A 81 -11.59 3.03 -28.25
CA GLU A 81 -12.51 1.88 -28.33
C GLU A 81 -12.85 1.29 -26.95
N VAL A 82 -12.02 1.56 -25.95
CA VAL A 82 -12.10 1.01 -24.58
C VAL A 82 -13.02 1.85 -23.68
N GLY A 83 -13.40 3.06 -24.12
CA GLY A 83 -14.39 3.89 -23.44
C GLY A 83 -13.84 4.78 -22.31
N PHE A 84 -12.52 4.94 -22.21
CA PHE A 84 -11.93 5.89 -21.26
C PHE A 84 -12.25 7.34 -21.66
N VAL A 85 -12.79 8.12 -20.72
CA VAL A 85 -13.13 9.53 -20.92
C VAL A 85 -12.35 10.36 -19.92
N THR A 86 -11.67 11.40 -20.40
CA THR A 86 -10.97 12.35 -19.54
C THR A 86 -11.95 13.16 -18.71
N GLN A 87 -11.74 13.24 -17.40
CA GLN A 87 -12.60 13.96 -16.46
C GLN A 87 -11.77 14.97 -15.64
N PRO A 88 -12.39 16.03 -15.07
CA PRO A 88 -11.70 16.95 -14.16
C PRO A 88 -11.19 16.18 -12.94
N GLY A 89 -9.87 15.95 -12.86
CA GLY A 89 -9.24 15.11 -11.83
C GLY A 89 -8.55 13.85 -12.37
N LEU A 90 -8.91 13.39 -13.57
CA LEU A 90 -8.32 12.22 -14.23
C LEU A 90 -8.13 12.47 -15.74
N VAL A 91 -6.93 12.91 -16.10
CA VAL A 91 -6.56 13.26 -17.50
C VAL A 91 -5.93 12.06 -18.24
N SER A 92 -5.44 11.06 -17.50
CA SER A 92 -4.82 9.84 -18.01
C SER A 92 -5.33 8.63 -17.23
N PRO A 93 -5.36 7.43 -17.84
CA PRO A 93 -5.82 6.24 -17.16
C PRO A 93 -4.92 5.90 -15.97
N LEU A 94 -5.55 5.50 -14.86
CA LEU A 94 -4.88 5.05 -13.65
C LEU A 94 -4.40 3.60 -13.82
N ILE A 95 -3.16 3.31 -13.44
CA ILE A 95 -2.65 1.94 -13.41
C ILE A 95 -2.28 1.58 -11.97
N LEU A 96 -2.94 0.56 -11.43
CA LEU A 96 -2.60 0.00 -10.13
C LEU A 96 -1.68 -1.19 -10.30
N SER A 97 -0.56 -1.18 -9.58
CA SER A 97 0.34 -2.31 -9.45
C SER A 97 0.22 -2.88 -8.05
N ILE A 98 -0.11 -4.17 -7.98
CA ILE A 98 -0.41 -4.88 -6.73
C ILE A 98 0.53 -6.07 -6.61
N ASP A 99 1.26 -6.21 -5.50
CA ASP A 99 2.02 -7.43 -5.19
C ASP A 99 1.17 -8.41 -4.35
N PRO A 100 0.62 -9.49 -4.94
CA PRO A 100 -0.14 -10.48 -4.19
C PRO A 100 0.74 -11.42 -3.36
N LYS A 101 2.07 -11.44 -3.57
CA LYS A 101 2.98 -12.38 -2.89
C LYS A 101 3.43 -11.90 -1.52
N LEU A 102 3.03 -10.69 -1.08
CA LEU A 102 3.40 -10.09 0.21
C LEU A 102 4.89 -10.30 0.53
N LYS A 103 5.76 -10.12 -0.46
CA LYS A 103 7.19 -10.29 -0.23
C LYS A 103 7.61 -9.21 0.75
N ASN A 104 8.20 -9.61 1.87
CA ASN A 104 8.56 -8.76 3.02
C ASN A 104 7.39 -8.34 3.92
N ASN A 105 6.30 -9.11 3.95
CA ASN A 105 5.16 -8.90 4.86
C ASN A 105 4.43 -7.53 4.69
N ASN A 106 4.76 -6.82 3.61
CA ASN A 106 4.19 -5.51 3.27
C ASN A 106 3.31 -5.66 2.04
N PHE A 107 2.10 -5.11 2.11
CA PHE A 107 1.23 -4.97 0.95
C PHE A 107 1.72 -3.81 0.09
N ASN A 108 2.44 -4.12 -0.97
CA ASN A 108 2.94 -3.12 -1.91
C ASN A 108 1.84 -2.81 -2.93
N LEU A 109 1.19 -1.65 -2.76
CA LEU A 109 0.30 -1.06 -3.74
C LEU A 109 0.95 0.20 -4.30
N LYS A 110 1.19 0.21 -5.60
CA LYS A 110 1.72 1.38 -6.32
C LYS A 110 0.67 1.88 -7.27
N VAL A 111 0.46 3.19 -7.25
CA VAL A 111 -0.45 3.86 -8.18
C VAL A 111 0.40 4.61 -9.20
N LEU A 112 0.20 4.29 -10.46
CA LEU A 112 0.94 4.84 -11.58
C LEU A 112 -0.03 5.60 -12.46
N SER A 113 0.32 6.83 -12.81
CA SER A 113 -0.37 7.61 -13.83
C SER A 113 0.55 7.77 -15.02
N TYR A 114 0.02 7.54 -16.22
CA TYR A 114 0.77 7.75 -17.45
C TYR A 114 0.92 9.25 -17.73
N ASP A 115 2.15 9.71 -17.90
CA ASP A 115 2.48 11.09 -18.22
C ASP A 115 3.12 11.18 -19.61
N LYS A 116 2.38 11.79 -20.55
CA LYS A 116 2.82 12.00 -21.94
C LYS A 116 4.11 12.81 -22.06
N GLN A 117 4.43 13.65 -21.07
CA GLN A 117 5.67 14.44 -21.10
C GLN A 117 6.90 13.56 -20.87
N LEU A 118 6.78 12.49 -20.08
CA LEU A 118 7.86 11.54 -19.85
C LEU A 118 8.03 10.56 -21.02
N ASP A 119 7.03 10.40 -21.90
CA ASP A 119 7.14 9.54 -23.07
C ASP A 119 8.16 10.05 -24.09
N LEU A 120 8.39 11.38 -24.11
CA LEU A 120 9.47 12.01 -24.88
C LEU A 120 10.87 11.61 -24.37
N CYS A 121 10.97 11.12 -23.13
CA CYS A 121 12.21 10.68 -22.51
C CYS A 121 12.50 9.18 -22.71
N GLN A 122 11.80 8.47 -23.60
CA GLN A 122 12.08 7.06 -23.93
C GLN A 122 13.56 6.82 -24.31
N PHE A 123 14.23 7.81 -24.90
CA PHE A 123 15.67 7.74 -25.21
C PHE A 123 16.59 7.66 -23.99
N CYS A 124 16.09 8.00 -22.79
CA CYS A 124 16.82 7.98 -21.53
C CYS A 124 16.50 6.75 -20.65
N GLY A 125 15.71 5.79 -21.14
CA GLY A 125 15.34 4.59 -20.38
C GLY A 125 14.43 4.85 -19.18
N ILE A 126 13.74 6.00 -19.15
CA ILE A 126 12.80 6.37 -18.11
C ILE A 126 11.40 5.95 -18.55
N LEU A 127 10.72 5.14 -17.75
CA LEU A 127 9.33 4.76 -18.01
C LEU A 127 8.40 5.98 -17.81
N PRO A 128 7.39 6.18 -18.67
CA PRO A 128 6.49 7.33 -18.65
C PRO A 128 5.41 7.25 -17.57
N PHE A 129 5.75 6.71 -16.39
CA PHE A 129 4.82 6.51 -15.29
C PHE A 129 5.22 7.35 -14.10
N LYS A 130 4.32 8.25 -13.68
CA LYS A 130 4.44 8.99 -12.44
C LYS A 130 3.86 8.16 -11.31
N ASN A 131 4.68 7.87 -10.29
CA ASN A 131 4.22 7.23 -9.06
C ASN A 131 3.45 8.24 -8.21
N ILE A 132 2.21 7.89 -7.85
CA ILE A 132 1.39 8.59 -6.89
C ILE A 132 1.55 7.87 -5.56
N SER A 133 2.17 8.55 -4.59
CA SER A 133 2.33 8.00 -3.24
C SER A 133 0.96 7.77 -2.62
N VAL A 134 0.66 6.52 -2.26
CA VAL A 134 -0.58 6.14 -1.59
C VAL A 134 -0.26 5.60 -0.22
N ASN A 135 -0.92 6.18 0.79
CA ASN A 135 -0.95 5.60 2.12
C ASN A 135 -2.06 4.55 2.14
N VAL A 136 -1.69 3.29 2.31
CA VAL A 136 -2.66 2.21 2.47
C VAL A 136 -3.04 2.17 3.95
N GLU A 137 -4.17 2.79 4.28
CA GLU A 137 -4.78 2.69 5.60
C GLU A 137 -5.85 1.60 5.54
N PHE A 138 -5.63 0.52 6.29
CA PHE A 138 -6.68 -0.44 6.56
C PHE A 138 -7.54 0.12 7.68
N SER A 139 -8.86 0.15 7.48
CA SER A 139 -9.83 0.58 8.48
C SER A 139 -9.51 -0.07 9.82
N GLU A 140 -9.28 0.75 10.84
CA GLU A 140 -8.78 0.34 12.15
C GLU A 140 -9.74 -0.66 12.85
N GLU A 141 -9.57 -1.95 12.60
CA GLU A 141 -9.82 -2.93 13.64
C GLU A 141 -8.57 -2.96 14.52
N LYS A 142 -8.73 -2.37 15.72
CA LYS A 142 -7.87 -2.44 16.91
C LYS A 142 -6.47 -2.96 16.64
N LEU A 143 -5.43 -2.14 16.89
CA LEU A 143 -4.04 -2.59 17.06
C LEU A 143 -4.01 -3.95 17.80
N ASN A 144 -3.93 -5.04 17.04
CA ASN A 144 -4.01 -6.37 17.60
C ASN A 144 -2.69 -6.59 18.33
N GLU A 145 -2.76 -6.90 19.62
CA GLU A 145 -1.60 -7.32 20.42
C GLU A 145 -0.80 -8.43 19.68
N GLU A 146 -1.50 -9.22 18.85
CA GLU A 146 -0.93 -10.24 17.97
C GLU A 146 0.06 -9.69 16.92
N ASN A 147 -0.21 -8.53 16.31
CA ASN A 147 0.68 -7.91 15.33
C ASN A 147 1.97 -7.44 15.99
N VAL A 148 1.87 -6.86 17.19
CA VAL A 148 3.04 -6.45 17.99
C VAL A 148 3.85 -7.66 18.41
N GLN A 149 3.20 -8.75 18.83
CA GLN A 149 3.88 -9.99 19.17
C GLN A 149 4.57 -10.64 17.96
N GLN A 150 3.96 -10.59 16.78
CA GLN A 150 4.55 -11.13 15.56
C GLN A 150 5.79 -10.33 15.14
N LEU A 151 5.72 -9.00 15.18
CA LEU A 151 6.87 -8.12 14.91
C LEU A 151 8.00 -8.33 15.92
N LEU A 152 7.68 -8.52 17.21
CA LEU A 152 8.69 -8.82 18.23
C LEU A 152 9.38 -10.17 17.97
N LYS A 153 8.63 -11.20 17.55
CA LYS A 153 9.20 -12.50 17.17
C LYS A 153 10.11 -12.39 15.95
N GLU A 154 9.71 -11.63 14.94
CA GLU A 154 10.51 -11.42 13.74
C GLU A 154 11.80 -10.65 14.06
N LEU A 155 11.72 -9.63 14.92
CA LEU A 155 12.88 -8.87 15.37
C LEU A 155 13.86 -9.76 16.17
N ASP A 156 13.37 -10.60 17.07
CA ASP A 156 14.19 -11.55 17.82
C ASP A 156 14.91 -12.55 16.88
N GLN A 157 14.19 -13.10 15.90
CA GLN A 157 14.78 -13.98 14.89
C GLN A 157 15.87 -13.29 14.07
N ASN A 158 15.64 -12.05 13.64
CA ASN A 158 16.61 -11.26 12.89
C ASN A 158 17.86 -10.97 13.73
N LEU A 159 17.72 -10.66 15.03
CA LEU A 159 18.84 -10.47 15.94
C LEU A 159 19.64 -11.76 16.12
N ILE A 160 18.98 -12.92 16.26
CA ILE A 160 19.66 -14.23 16.36
C ILE A 160 20.46 -14.53 15.08
N VAL A 161 19.90 -14.23 13.90
CA VAL A 161 20.59 -14.41 12.62
C VAL A 161 21.82 -13.51 12.51
N ILE A 162 21.70 -12.23 12.92
CA ILE A 162 22.83 -11.30 12.93
C ILE A 162 23.90 -11.77 13.92
N GLN A 163 23.52 -12.19 15.13
CA GLN A 163 24.44 -12.71 16.14
C GLN A 163 25.20 -13.93 15.63
N LYS A 164 24.52 -14.87 14.97
CA LYS A 164 25.15 -16.06 14.39
C LYS A 164 26.14 -15.70 13.29
N LYS A 165 25.77 -14.80 12.37
CA LYS A 165 26.67 -14.32 11.30
C LYS A 165 27.92 -13.63 11.86
N VAL A 166 27.76 -12.80 12.89
CA VAL A 166 28.91 -12.16 13.56
C VAL A 166 29.78 -13.21 14.24
N GLN A 167 29.19 -14.22 14.89
CA GLN A 167 29.93 -15.31 15.52
C GLN A 167 30.72 -16.15 14.51
N ASP A 168 30.15 -16.42 13.33
CA ASP A 168 30.81 -17.17 12.26
C ASP A 168 32.00 -16.40 11.66
N ILE A 169 31.91 -15.08 11.56
CA ILE A 169 33.02 -14.20 11.14
C ILE A 169 34.11 -14.16 12.23
N VAL A 170 33.73 -14.05 13.51
CA VAL A 170 34.67 -14.07 14.64
C VAL A 170 35.42 -15.41 14.72
N ASN A 171 34.74 -16.52 14.44
CA ASN A 171 35.31 -17.86 14.41
C ASN A 171 36.17 -18.15 13.15
N ARG A 172 36.34 -17.17 12.25
CA ARG A 172 37.07 -17.25 10.97
C ARG A 172 36.50 -18.25 9.95
N ASN A 173 35.21 -18.56 10.04
CA ASN A 173 34.54 -19.49 9.12
C ASN A 173 33.92 -18.81 7.88
N ALA A 174 33.81 -17.48 7.87
CA ALA A 174 33.23 -16.70 6.77
C ALA A 174 34.04 -15.41 6.50
N GLU A 175 33.97 -14.89 5.26
CA GLU A 175 34.63 -13.63 4.88
C GLU A 175 34.00 -12.43 5.58
N SER A 176 34.85 -11.47 6.01
CA SER A 176 34.41 -10.26 6.71
C SER A 176 33.74 -9.28 5.74
N ASP A 177 32.44 -9.06 5.91
CA ASP A 177 31.70 -8.03 5.17
C ASP A 177 31.79 -6.65 5.88
N GLU A 178 32.53 -5.71 5.27
CA GLU A 178 32.75 -4.36 5.79
C GLU A 178 31.45 -3.51 5.83
N ASN A 179 30.51 -3.76 4.92
CA ASN A 179 29.26 -3.01 4.84
C ASN A 179 28.31 -3.41 5.97
N LEU A 180 28.22 -4.71 6.25
CA LEU A 180 27.45 -5.25 7.36
C LEU A 180 27.96 -4.68 8.70
N GLY A 181 29.28 -4.64 8.90
CA GLY A 181 29.88 -4.05 10.11
C GLY A 181 29.55 -2.56 10.28
N LYS A 182 29.58 -1.77 9.20
CA LYS A 182 29.19 -0.35 9.22
C LYS A 182 27.70 -0.17 9.55
N GLN A 183 26.83 -1.02 9.02
CA GLN A 183 25.39 -0.98 9.31
C GLN A 183 25.11 -1.34 10.77
N ILE A 184 25.71 -2.42 11.30
CA ILE A 184 25.57 -2.79 12.73
C ILE A 184 26.08 -1.67 13.63
N LYS A 185 27.23 -1.05 13.30
CA LYS A 185 27.76 0.07 14.09
C LYS A 185 26.80 1.26 14.11
N ARG A 186 26.16 1.57 12.98
CA ARG A 186 25.12 2.60 12.93
C ARG A 186 23.93 2.23 13.81
N LEU A 187 23.44 0.98 13.72
CA LEU A 187 22.35 0.46 14.55
C LEU A 187 22.66 0.54 16.05
N LEU A 188 23.88 0.17 16.46
CA LEU A 188 24.30 0.23 17.85
C LEU A 188 24.37 1.67 18.36
N ASN A 189 24.82 2.61 17.52
CA ASN A 189 24.86 4.03 17.85
C ASN A 189 23.48 4.68 17.98
N PHE A 190 22.41 4.06 17.45
CA PHE A 190 21.04 4.53 17.65
C PHE A 190 20.49 4.19 19.03
N ILE A 191 21.07 3.21 19.74
CA ILE A 191 20.66 2.88 21.10
C ILE A 191 21.24 3.98 22.01
N PRO A 192 20.40 4.81 22.65
CA PRO A 192 20.90 5.83 23.54
C PRO A 192 21.55 5.15 24.75
N ASN A 193 22.80 5.52 25.05
CA ASN A 193 23.48 5.10 26.27
C ASN A 193 22.85 5.83 27.47
N LEU A 194 21.66 5.42 27.86
CA LEU A 194 20.96 5.95 29.02
C LEU A 194 21.55 5.30 30.28
N GLY A 195 21.97 6.12 31.24
CA GLY A 195 22.27 5.62 32.58
C GLY A 195 21.02 4.98 33.19
N GLN A 196 21.18 3.94 34.00
CA GLN A 196 20.05 3.22 34.61
C GLN A 196 19.06 4.16 35.34
N GLN A 197 19.57 5.21 35.98
CA GLN A 197 18.75 6.19 36.70
C GLN A 197 17.93 7.10 35.77
N GLU A 198 18.49 7.54 34.64
CA GLU A 198 17.77 8.37 33.67
C GLU A 198 16.72 7.56 32.92
N TYR A 199 17.01 6.31 32.62
CA TYR A 199 16.04 5.39 32.02
C TYR A 199 14.84 5.15 32.94
N GLN A 200 15.08 4.83 34.22
CA GLN A 200 14.00 4.64 35.19
C GLN A 200 13.14 5.89 35.34
N LYS A 201 13.76 7.06 35.48
CA LYS A 201 13.04 8.33 35.60
C LYS A 201 12.22 8.64 34.33
N SER A 202 12.75 8.36 33.15
CA SER A 202 12.02 8.52 31.90
C SER A 202 10.86 7.53 31.78
N LEU A 203 11.05 6.27 32.18
CA LEU A 203 10.01 5.24 32.15
C LEU A 203 8.87 5.57 33.12
N GLU A 204 9.19 5.98 34.34
CA GLU A 204 8.21 6.41 35.34
C GLU A 204 7.38 7.59 34.84
N LYS A 205 8.04 8.59 34.23
CA LYS A 205 7.34 9.73 33.63
C LYS A 205 6.40 9.28 32.52
N THR A 206 6.86 8.45 31.58
CA THR A 206 6.01 7.93 30.50
C THR A 206 4.82 7.13 31.04
N ASN A 207 5.03 6.30 32.07
CA ASN A 207 3.94 5.54 32.69
C ASN A 207 2.91 6.46 33.36
N GLN A 208 3.36 7.51 34.05
CA GLN A 208 2.47 8.51 34.64
C GLN A 208 1.66 9.25 33.58
N ASP A 209 2.30 9.67 32.48
CA ASP A 209 1.65 10.38 31.39
C ASP A 209 0.59 9.48 30.71
N VAL A 210 0.90 8.20 30.47
CA VAL A 210 -0.05 7.22 29.90
C VAL A 210 -1.23 6.98 30.84
N LEU A 211 -0.98 6.79 32.14
CA LEU A 211 -2.05 6.60 33.12
C LEU A 211 -2.98 7.82 33.18
N LEU A 212 -2.43 9.03 33.13
CA LEU A 212 -3.22 10.26 33.11
C LEU A 212 -4.13 10.32 31.89
N VAL A 213 -3.61 10.01 30.70
CA VAL A 213 -4.39 9.96 29.46
C VAL A 213 -5.48 8.89 29.52
N GLN A 214 -5.18 7.71 30.08
CA GLN A 214 -6.17 6.65 30.23
C GLN A 214 -7.30 7.04 31.19
N VAL A 215 -6.98 7.69 32.31
CA VAL A 215 -7.98 8.22 33.25
C VAL A 215 -8.86 9.27 32.56
N LEU A 216 -8.26 10.18 31.81
CA LEU A 216 -9.01 11.23 31.10
C LEU A 216 -9.90 10.64 29.99
N SER A 217 -9.40 9.65 29.24
CA SER A 217 -10.19 8.92 28.23
C SER A 217 -11.36 8.19 28.87
N ASN A 218 -11.14 7.52 30.00
CA ASN A 218 -12.20 6.83 30.73
C ASN A 218 -13.24 7.82 31.27
N LEU A 219 -12.81 8.96 31.81
CA LEU A 219 -13.71 9.99 32.29
C LEU A 219 -14.56 10.60 31.17
N ALA A 220 -13.94 10.90 30.02
CA ALA A 220 -14.65 11.36 28.82
C ALA A 220 -15.66 10.31 28.35
N LYS A 221 -15.27 9.03 28.26
CA LYS A 221 -16.18 7.92 27.92
C LYS A 221 -17.34 7.82 28.90
N THR A 222 -17.08 7.89 30.22
CA THR A 222 -18.13 7.88 31.23
C THR A 222 -19.07 9.07 31.08
N GLN A 223 -18.54 10.26 30.80
CA GLN A 223 -19.34 11.45 30.55
C GLN A 223 -20.23 11.27 29.31
N THR A 224 -19.66 10.80 28.18
CA THR A 224 -20.42 10.49 26.97
C THR A 224 -21.51 9.45 27.22
N LEU A 225 -21.20 8.36 27.92
CA LEU A 225 -22.17 7.31 28.26
C LEU A 225 -23.31 7.83 29.16
N ILE A 226 -22.99 8.67 30.15
CA ILE A 226 -24.00 9.31 31.00
C ILE A 226 -24.88 10.23 30.16
N THR A 227 -24.30 11.06 29.29
CA THR A 227 -25.05 11.95 28.41
C THR A 227 -25.96 11.18 27.45
N GLU A 228 -25.48 10.09 26.85
CA GLU A 228 -26.28 9.20 26.01
C GLU A 228 -27.44 8.58 26.78
N LYS A 229 -27.19 8.08 28.00
CA LYS A 229 -28.24 7.48 28.84
C LYS A 229 -29.26 8.51 29.32
N LEU A 230 -28.84 9.71 29.70
CA LEU A 230 -29.75 10.79 30.07
C LEU A 230 -30.64 11.20 28.88
N ASN A 231 -30.05 11.35 27.69
CA ASN A 231 -30.81 11.65 26.48
C ASN A 231 -31.83 10.55 26.14
N GLN A 232 -31.45 9.27 26.26
CA GLN A 232 -32.37 8.14 26.07
C GLN A 232 -33.54 8.16 27.05
N VAL A 233 -33.31 8.53 28.31
CA VAL A 233 -34.38 8.61 29.32
C VAL A 233 -35.29 9.81 29.08
N SER A 234 -34.76 10.96 28.70
CA SER A 234 -35.57 12.16 28.37
C SER A 234 -36.42 12.03 27.10
N ILE A 235 -36.12 11.08 26.22
CA ILE A 235 -36.92 10.79 25.01
C ILE A 235 -38.09 9.82 25.34
N ASN A 236 -38.01 9.08 26.46
CA ASN A 236 -39.00 8.07 26.87
C ASN A 236 -39.98 8.56 27.95
N VAL A 237 -40.05 9.87 28.21
CA VAL A 237 -41.03 10.55 29.09
C VAL A 237 -41.87 11.50 28.25
#